data_AF-A0A6N7VGX6-F1
#
_entry.id   AF-A0A6N7VGX6-F1
#
_cell.length_a   1.000
_cell.length_b   1.000
_cell.length_c   1.000
_cell.angle_alpha   90.00
_cell.angle_beta   90.00
_cell.angle_gamma   90.00
#
_symmetry.space_group_name_H-M   'P 1'
#
loop_
_entity.id
_entity.type
_entity.pdbx_description
1 polymer ?
#
loop_
_entity_poly.entity_id
_entity_poly.type
_entity_poly.pdbx_seq_one_letter_code
_entity_poly.pdbx_strand_id
1 'polypeptide(L)'
;MEKLTQQEQVRRQKMQDLIDMGIDPFGSRYDRTSNSGIIKSSYEDKTKEELDELQVTVKIAGRIMTKRRQGKAGFMNIQDREGQIQIYVRKDEIGDDQYEIFKKNDIGDIVGIEGTVMKTDHGQLSVRAKNYTHLSKSLRPLPEKFHGLTDVEERFRRRYVDLIMNSEAKHIALTRPKIIRAIQHYLDGQGLVEVETPVMQPILGGASARPFVTHHNTLNMDFYLRIATELPLKRLIVGGLEGVYEIGRLFRNEGMDAMHNPEFTTVEAYVAYSDLHGMMDLIEGLFDSVANEVLGTTDITYQGTQLSLKAPFKRIHMVDAIKEACGVDFWQDMSYEEAVKLAEEHDIEVEKIHNTVGHIINLFFEKYVEETIVQPTFVYGHPTSISPLAKKNKKDPRFADRYELFICGHEYANAFSELNDPIDQRERFEKQLELRELGDDEANEVDTDYVEALEYGLPPTGGVGLGIDRFVMLLTDQRTIREVLLFPHMKNLGDSNKKAQTKKPVESAPVKVDFSNVKIEPIFTDMVDFETFSKSDFRAVKVLACEAVEKSKKLLKFTLDDGQRKDRVILSGIHEYYEPEELVGKTAIAIVNLPPRKMMGINSEGMLISAVHEEDGHECLNLLMVDDKIPAGAKLY
;
A
#
# COMPACT_ATOMS: atom_id res chain seq x y z
N MET A 1 -13.41 -28.33 -8.11
CA MET A 1 -12.08 -28.61 -8.67
C MET A 1 -11.90 -27.72 -9.89
N GLU A 2 -10.85 -26.91 -9.93
CA GLU A 2 -10.52 -26.14 -11.13
C GLU A 2 -10.24 -27.07 -12.31
N LYS A 3 -10.73 -26.70 -13.50
CA LYS A 3 -10.51 -27.47 -14.73
C LYS A 3 -9.08 -27.23 -15.22
N LEU A 4 -8.24 -28.26 -15.19
CA LEU A 4 -6.86 -28.19 -15.69
C LEU A 4 -6.82 -27.95 -17.20
N THR A 5 -5.83 -27.18 -17.65
CA THR A 5 -5.52 -27.02 -19.07
C THR A 5 -4.91 -28.31 -19.64
N GLN A 6 -4.95 -28.46 -20.97
CA GLN A 6 -4.34 -29.62 -21.65
C GLN A 6 -2.83 -29.73 -21.36
N GLN A 7 -2.10 -28.60 -21.31
CA GLN A 7 -0.67 -28.61 -20.98
C GLN A 7 -0.41 -29.07 -19.54
N GLU A 8 -1.26 -28.68 -18.58
CA GLU A 8 -1.14 -29.10 -17.19
C GLU A 8 -1.43 -30.59 -17.00
N GLN A 9 -2.35 -31.15 -17.80
CA GLN A 9 -2.61 -32.59 -17.85
C GLN A 9 -1.40 -33.35 -18.41
N VAL A 10 -0.85 -32.91 -19.55
CA VAL A 10 0.36 -33.53 -20.14
C VAL A 10 1.54 -33.47 -19.19
N ARG A 11 1.75 -32.36 -18.48
CA ARG A 11 2.83 -32.22 -17.49
C ARG A 11 2.69 -33.18 -16.31
N ARG A 12 1.46 -33.47 -15.88
CA ARG A 12 1.17 -34.48 -14.85
C ARG A 12 1.35 -35.89 -15.34
N GLN A 13 0.99 -36.18 -16.60
CA GLN A 13 1.32 -37.47 -17.20
C GLN A 13 2.84 -37.67 -17.24
N LYS A 14 3.60 -36.67 -17.68
CA LYS A 14 5.06 -36.70 -17.68
C LYS A 14 5.69 -36.78 -16.28
N MET A 15 5.00 -36.29 -15.25
CA MET A 15 5.40 -36.49 -13.86
C MET A 15 5.25 -37.96 -13.47
N GLN A 16 4.12 -38.59 -13.81
CA GLN A 16 3.89 -40.01 -13.58
C GLN A 16 4.92 -40.87 -14.31
N ASP A 17 5.22 -40.53 -15.56
CA ASP A 17 6.28 -41.17 -16.34
C ASP A 17 7.66 -41.16 -15.66
N LEU A 18 8.00 -40.10 -14.90
CA LEU A 18 9.26 -40.04 -14.15
C LEU A 18 9.22 -41.01 -12.96
N ILE A 19 8.09 -41.08 -12.25
CA ILE A 19 7.86 -42.02 -11.15
C ILE A 19 8.01 -43.46 -11.67
N ASP A 20 7.40 -43.77 -12.81
CA ASP A 20 7.45 -45.10 -13.42
C ASP A 20 8.87 -45.47 -13.88
N MET A 21 9.73 -44.48 -14.12
CA MET A 21 11.17 -44.64 -14.41
C MET A 21 12.03 -44.75 -13.12
N GLY A 22 11.42 -44.74 -11.93
CA GLY A 22 12.13 -44.77 -10.65
C GLY A 22 12.80 -43.44 -10.28
N ILE A 23 12.39 -42.34 -10.89
CA ILE A 23 12.94 -40.99 -10.65
C ILE A 23 11.95 -40.19 -9.82
N ASP A 24 12.42 -39.59 -8.74
CA ASP A 24 11.62 -38.64 -7.96
C ASP A 24 11.38 -37.36 -8.80
N PRO A 25 10.12 -37.05 -9.20
CA PRO A 25 9.82 -35.86 -9.99
C PRO A 25 10.02 -34.54 -9.22
N PHE A 26 10.23 -34.59 -7.90
CA PHE A 26 10.50 -33.42 -7.06
C PHE A 26 11.89 -33.44 -6.41
N GLY A 27 12.72 -34.42 -6.80
CA GLY A 27 14.16 -34.46 -6.56
C GLY A 27 14.57 -34.36 -5.10
N SER A 28 15.86 -34.09 -4.89
CA SER A 28 16.45 -33.92 -3.56
C SER A 28 17.57 -32.87 -3.63
N ARG A 29 18.33 -32.72 -2.54
CA ARG A 29 19.49 -31.83 -2.48
C ARG A 29 20.44 -32.09 -3.66
N TYR A 30 20.88 -31.01 -4.32
CA TYR A 30 21.87 -31.06 -5.40
C TYR A 30 23.01 -30.09 -5.10
N ASP A 31 24.23 -30.62 -4.95
CA ASP A 31 25.40 -29.82 -4.63
C ASP A 31 25.99 -29.18 -5.90
N ARG A 32 26.01 -27.85 -5.92
CA ARG A 32 26.59 -27.06 -7.00
C ARG A 32 28.02 -26.66 -6.66
N THR A 33 28.88 -26.63 -7.67
CA THR A 33 30.24 -26.07 -7.56
C THR A 33 30.37 -24.70 -8.20
N SER A 34 29.39 -24.29 -9.04
CA SER A 34 29.40 -23.01 -9.73
C SER A 34 27.99 -22.52 -10.06
N ASN A 35 27.89 -21.37 -10.72
CA ASN A 35 26.66 -20.79 -11.27
C ASN A 35 26.97 -20.09 -12.61
N SER A 36 25.93 -19.65 -13.31
CA SER A 36 26.04 -19.02 -14.63
C SER A 36 26.90 -17.74 -14.61
N GLY A 37 26.80 -16.94 -13.55
CA GLY A 37 27.59 -15.71 -13.39
C GLY A 37 29.09 -15.98 -13.25
N ILE A 38 29.47 -16.90 -12.36
CA ILE A 38 30.86 -17.31 -12.14
C ILE A 38 31.46 -17.90 -13.42
N ILE A 39 30.70 -18.77 -14.11
CA ILE A 39 31.17 -19.39 -15.36
C ILE A 39 31.43 -18.32 -16.42
N LYS A 40 30.52 -17.37 -16.60
CA LYS A 40 30.70 -16.29 -17.58
C LYS A 40 31.88 -15.39 -17.20
N SER A 41 31.92 -14.86 -16.00
CA SER A 41 32.99 -13.94 -15.59
C SER A 41 34.39 -14.57 -15.64
N SER A 42 34.49 -15.88 -15.44
CA SER A 42 35.79 -16.58 -15.43
C SER A 42 36.24 -17.06 -16.82
N TYR A 43 35.31 -17.29 -17.75
CA TYR A 43 35.58 -18.07 -18.97
C TYR A 43 35.03 -17.49 -20.26
N GLU A 44 34.23 -16.42 -20.23
CA GLU A 44 33.65 -15.80 -21.44
C GLU A 44 34.73 -15.33 -22.42
N ASP A 45 35.85 -14.81 -21.93
CA ASP A 45 36.95 -14.28 -22.77
C ASP A 45 37.92 -15.37 -23.28
N LYS A 46 37.78 -16.62 -22.85
CA LYS A 46 38.65 -17.72 -23.30
C LYS A 46 38.24 -18.25 -24.67
N THR A 47 39.21 -18.70 -25.46
CA THR A 47 38.99 -19.39 -26.73
C THR A 47 38.48 -20.82 -26.51
N LYS A 48 37.99 -21.46 -27.59
CA LYS A 48 37.50 -22.84 -27.53
C LYS A 48 38.65 -23.80 -27.18
N GLU A 49 39.80 -23.60 -27.81
CA GLU A 49 41.01 -24.40 -27.63
C GLU A 49 41.52 -24.32 -26.18
N GLU A 50 41.58 -23.11 -25.60
CA GLU A 50 41.97 -22.94 -24.20
C GLU A 50 41.02 -23.66 -23.23
N LEU A 51 39.70 -23.61 -23.47
CA LEU A 51 38.72 -24.31 -22.63
C LEU A 51 38.82 -25.83 -22.78
N ASP A 52 39.06 -26.31 -24.00
CA ASP A 52 39.28 -27.73 -24.29
C ASP A 52 40.59 -28.24 -23.65
N GLU A 53 41.62 -27.41 -23.50
CA GLU A 53 42.84 -27.76 -22.75
C GLU A 53 42.61 -27.73 -21.23
N LEU A 54 41.89 -26.73 -20.71
CA LEU A 54 41.64 -26.58 -19.28
C LEU A 54 40.72 -27.66 -18.69
N GLN A 55 39.79 -28.20 -19.49
CA GLN A 55 38.82 -29.23 -19.06
C GLN A 55 38.06 -28.86 -17.77
N VAL A 56 37.69 -27.58 -17.62
CA VAL A 56 37.03 -27.06 -16.42
C VAL A 56 35.71 -27.79 -16.16
N THR A 57 35.62 -28.51 -15.05
CA THR A 57 34.42 -29.28 -14.67
C THR A 57 33.58 -28.52 -13.65
N VAL A 58 32.27 -28.45 -13.87
CA VAL A 58 31.31 -27.71 -13.05
C VAL A 58 30.06 -28.53 -12.76
N LYS A 59 29.45 -28.28 -11.58
CA LYS A 59 28.10 -28.70 -11.21
C LYS A 59 27.22 -27.47 -11.05
N ILE A 60 26.19 -27.36 -11.88
CA ILE A 60 25.25 -26.23 -11.89
C ILE A 60 23.82 -26.74 -11.85
N ALA A 61 22.87 -25.91 -11.44
CA ALA A 61 21.46 -26.24 -11.52
C ALA A 61 20.64 -25.00 -11.84
N GLY A 62 19.53 -25.18 -12.55
CA GLY A 62 18.68 -24.09 -12.97
C GLY A 62 17.40 -24.54 -13.64
N ARG A 63 16.53 -23.57 -13.93
CA ARG A 63 15.25 -23.76 -14.61
C ARG A 63 15.47 -23.81 -16.12
N ILE A 64 14.92 -24.81 -16.81
CA ILE A 64 14.95 -24.89 -18.28
C ILE A 64 14.11 -23.74 -18.86
N MET A 65 14.75 -22.79 -19.54
CA MET A 65 14.09 -21.66 -20.20
C MET A 65 13.87 -21.91 -21.69
N THR A 66 14.77 -22.66 -22.32
CA THR A 66 14.66 -23.08 -23.72
C THR A 66 15.15 -24.50 -23.87
N LYS A 67 14.66 -25.19 -24.89
CA LYS A 67 15.14 -26.52 -25.25
C LYS A 67 14.95 -26.76 -26.75
N ARG A 68 16.00 -27.21 -27.42
CA ARG A 68 16.01 -27.63 -28.82
C ARG A 68 16.66 -29.00 -28.93
N ARG A 69 16.04 -29.92 -29.68
CA ARG A 69 16.53 -31.30 -29.87
C ARG A 69 16.88 -31.53 -31.33
N GLN A 70 17.98 -32.22 -31.59
CA GLN A 70 18.48 -32.59 -32.91
C GLN A 70 18.95 -34.06 -32.87
N GLY A 71 18.02 -35.00 -33.06
CA GLY A 71 18.31 -36.43 -33.05
C GLY A 71 18.90 -36.92 -31.71
N LYS A 72 20.21 -37.24 -31.71
CA LYS A 72 20.99 -37.75 -30.57
C LYS A 72 21.68 -36.65 -29.75
N ALA A 73 21.53 -35.38 -30.14
CA ALA A 73 22.03 -34.25 -29.40
C ALA A 73 20.92 -33.22 -29.14
N GLY A 74 21.14 -32.31 -28.21
CA GLY A 74 20.25 -31.20 -27.93
C GLY A 74 20.96 -30.08 -27.20
N PHE A 75 20.30 -28.94 -27.17
CA PHE A 75 20.72 -27.79 -26.38
C PHE A 75 19.55 -27.30 -25.53
N MET A 76 19.86 -26.75 -24.38
CA MET A 76 18.90 -26.04 -23.53
C MET A 76 19.60 -24.89 -22.83
N ASN A 77 18.88 -23.80 -22.57
CA ASN A 77 19.37 -22.79 -21.63
C ASN A 77 18.73 -23.04 -20.28
N ILE A 78 19.55 -23.14 -19.24
CA ILE A 78 19.07 -23.16 -17.86
C ILE A 78 19.32 -21.79 -17.21
N GLN A 79 18.38 -21.36 -16.37
CA GLN A 79 18.43 -20.11 -15.63
C GLN A 79 18.63 -20.38 -14.15
N ASP A 80 19.66 -19.78 -13.57
CA ASP A 80 19.85 -19.69 -12.12
C ASP A 80 19.65 -18.23 -11.65
N ARG A 81 20.17 -17.90 -10.47
CA ARG A 81 20.07 -16.55 -9.88
C ARG A 81 20.79 -15.50 -10.72
N GLU A 82 21.98 -15.85 -11.24
CA GLU A 82 22.89 -14.91 -11.90
C GLU A 82 22.60 -14.74 -13.40
N GLY A 83 21.80 -15.65 -13.99
CA GLY A 83 21.41 -15.54 -15.40
C GLY A 83 21.20 -16.89 -16.06
N GLN A 84 21.36 -16.91 -17.39
CA GLN A 84 21.22 -18.11 -18.22
C GLN A 84 22.58 -18.61 -18.73
N ILE A 85 22.73 -19.93 -18.81
CA ILE A 85 23.86 -20.60 -19.45
C ILE A 85 23.35 -21.72 -20.37
N GLN A 86 24.00 -21.88 -21.53
CA GLN A 86 23.66 -22.93 -22.48
C GLN A 86 24.24 -24.28 -22.01
N ILE A 87 23.45 -25.32 -22.14
CA ILE A 87 23.83 -26.70 -21.88
C ILE A 87 23.79 -27.46 -23.20
N TYR A 88 24.87 -28.16 -23.52
CA TYR A 88 24.96 -29.08 -24.64
C TYR A 88 24.82 -30.50 -24.12
N VAL A 89 23.84 -31.24 -24.64
CA VAL A 89 23.51 -32.60 -24.19
C VAL A 89 23.66 -33.57 -25.34
N ARG A 90 24.46 -34.62 -25.16
CA ARG A 90 24.65 -35.68 -26.14
C ARG A 90 24.32 -37.04 -25.56
N LYS A 91 23.56 -37.84 -26.31
CA LYS A 91 23.13 -39.18 -25.89
C LYS A 91 24.31 -40.12 -25.61
N ASP A 92 25.37 -40.05 -26.40
CA ASP A 92 26.55 -40.88 -26.23
C ASP A 92 27.44 -40.46 -25.05
N GLU A 93 27.24 -39.26 -24.50
CA GLU A 93 27.95 -38.79 -23.30
C GLU A 93 27.16 -39.06 -22.01
N ILE A 94 25.84 -38.81 -21.98
CA ILE A 94 25.01 -38.99 -20.77
C ILE A 94 24.31 -40.36 -20.66
N GLY A 95 24.34 -41.17 -21.73
CA GLY A 95 23.70 -42.49 -21.78
C GLY A 95 22.20 -42.48 -22.14
N ASP A 96 21.66 -43.66 -22.43
CA ASP A 96 20.26 -43.84 -22.87
C ASP A 96 19.24 -43.34 -21.84
N ASP A 97 19.37 -43.76 -20.58
CA ASP A 97 18.40 -43.48 -19.52
C ASP A 97 18.27 -41.97 -19.26
N GLN A 98 19.41 -41.30 -19.05
CA GLN A 98 19.41 -39.85 -18.81
C GLN A 98 18.95 -39.07 -20.05
N TYR A 99 19.24 -39.56 -21.25
CA TYR A 99 18.78 -38.92 -22.48
C TYR A 99 17.26 -39.03 -22.65
N GLU A 100 16.63 -40.12 -22.18
CA GLU A 100 15.17 -40.22 -22.14
C GLU A 100 14.55 -39.24 -21.13
N ILE A 101 15.17 -39.02 -19.97
CA ILE A 101 14.78 -37.95 -19.03
C ILE A 101 14.86 -36.60 -19.72
N PHE A 102 16.02 -36.29 -20.31
CA PHE A 102 16.23 -35.06 -21.08
C PHE A 102 15.14 -34.89 -22.14
N LYS A 103 14.75 -35.95 -22.87
CA LYS A 103 13.65 -35.87 -23.86
C LYS A 103 12.31 -35.52 -23.23
N LYS A 104 11.94 -36.15 -22.11
CA LYS A 104 10.64 -35.96 -21.44
C LYS A 104 10.50 -34.59 -20.76
N ASN A 105 11.59 -33.99 -20.27
CA ASN A 105 11.57 -32.69 -19.60
C ASN A 105 10.91 -31.57 -20.42
N ASP A 106 10.25 -30.65 -19.72
CA ASP A 106 9.59 -29.48 -20.29
C ASP A 106 10.32 -28.19 -19.91
N ILE A 107 10.06 -27.13 -20.69
CA ILE A 107 10.37 -25.76 -20.26
C ILE A 107 9.69 -25.51 -18.91
N GLY A 108 10.42 -24.91 -17.99
CA GLY A 108 10.00 -24.66 -16.61
C GLY A 108 10.50 -25.69 -15.60
N ASP A 109 10.86 -26.91 -16.02
CA ASP A 109 11.44 -27.90 -15.10
C ASP A 109 12.80 -27.42 -14.56
N ILE A 110 13.19 -27.88 -13.38
CA ILE A 110 14.49 -27.59 -12.76
C ILE A 110 15.38 -28.83 -12.88
N VAL A 111 16.63 -28.61 -13.27
CA VAL A 111 17.60 -29.68 -13.54
C VAL A 111 18.98 -29.34 -12.99
N GLY A 112 19.73 -30.37 -12.63
CA GLY A 112 21.14 -30.32 -12.26
C GLY A 112 22.00 -30.88 -13.40
N ILE A 113 23.11 -30.22 -13.67
CA ILE A 113 24.05 -30.56 -14.74
C ILE A 113 25.46 -30.60 -14.17
N GLU A 114 26.11 -31.75 -14.32
CA GLU A 114 27.56 -31.88 -14.17
C GLU A 114 28.18 -32.02 -15.55
N GLY A 115 29.22 -31.25 -15.82
CA GLY A 115 29.78 -31.20 -17.15
C GLY A 115 31.04 -30.37 -17.26
N THR A 116 31.52 -30.21 -18.48
CA THR A 116 32.75 -29.45 -18.78
C THR A 116 32.38 -28.15 -19.51
N VAL A 117 32.96 -27.04 -19.07
CA VAL A 117 32.81 -25.73 -19.74
C VAL A 117 33.45 -25.79 -21.13
N MET A 118 32.77 -25.29 -22.14
CA MET A 118 33.22 -25.27 -23.53
C MET A 118 32.66 -24.06 -24.28
N LYS A 119 33.16 -23.80 -25.49
CA LYS A 119 32.50 -22.95 -26.48
C LYS A 119 32.03 -23.77 -27.67
N THR A 120 30.83 -23.46 -28.17
CA THR A 120 30.34 -24.04 -29.43
C THR A 120 31.09 -23.46 -30.62
N ASP A 121 30.91 -24.02 -31.82
CA ASP A 121 31.51 -23.49 -33.05
C ASP A 121 31.03 -22.07 -33.40
N HIS A 122 29.89 -21.65 -32.83
CA HIS A 122 29.39 -20.27 -32.91
C HIS A 122 29.93 -19.36 -31.80
N GLY A 123 30.92 -19.81 -31.02
CA GLY A 123 31.57 -19.05 -29.95
C GLY A 123 30.78 -18.93 -28.65
N GLN A 124 29.59 -19.53 -28.55
CA GLN A 124 28.74 -19.39 -27.36
C GLN A 124 29.24 -20.25 -26.20
N LEU A 125 29.51 -19.62 -25.05
CA LEU A 125 29.89 -20.30 -23.80
C LEU A 125 28.79 -21.26 -23.34
N SER A 126 29.16 -22.51 -23.08
CA SER A 126 28.25 -23.61 -22.79
C SER A 126 28.84 -24.61 -21.79
N VAL A 127 27.99 -25.44 -21.18
CA VAL A 127 28.42 -26.61 -20.41
C VAL A 127 28.01 -27.88 -21.16
N ARG A 128 29.00 -28.70 -21.51
CA ARG A 128 28.77 -30.03 -22.09
C ARG A 128 28.45 -31.02 -20.98
N ALA A 129 27.21 -31.50 -20.96
CA ALA A 129 26.70 -32.34 -19.89
C ALA A 129 27.33 -33.75 -19.93
N LYS A 130 27.92 -34.16 -18.80
CA LYS A 130 28.35 -35.54 -18.52
C LYS A 130 27.34 -36.29 -17.66
N ASN A 131 26.63 -35.56 -16.80
CA ASN A 131 25.54 -36.11 -15.99
C ASN A 131 24.37 -35.12 -16.00
N TYR A 132 23.17 -35.65 -16.19
CA TYR A 132 21.91 -34.92 -16.23
C TYR A 132 20.98 -35.43 -15.13
N THR A 133 20.59 -34.56 -14.22
CA THR A 133 19.73 -34.89 -13.07
C THR A 133 18.45 -34.08 -13.13
N HIS A 134 17.30 -34.76 -13.13
CA HIS A 134 16.01 -34.09 -12.90
C HIS A 134 15.91 -33.66 -11.43
N LEU A 135 15.50 -32.41 -11.17
CA LEU A 135 15.35 -31.90 -9.80
C LEU A 135 13.92 -31.52 -9.44
N SER A 136 13.16 -30.93 -10.36
CA SER A 136 11.76 -30.59 -10.08
C SER A 136 10.93 -30.45 -11.33
N LYS A 137 9.78 -31.13 -11.36
CA LYS A 137 8.79 -31.04 -12.43
C LYS A 137 7.95 -29.77 -12.28
N SER A 138 7.92 -28.95 -13.32
CA SER A 138 6.96 -27.85 -13.42
C SER A 138 5.62 -28.37 -13.94
N LEU A 139 4.63 -28.38 -13.04
CA LEU A 139 3.26 -28.82 -13.33
C LEU A 139 2.40 -27.75 -14.02
N ARG A 140 2.89 -26.51 -14.10
CA ARG A 140 2.30 -25.42 -14.88
C ARG A 140 3.29 -24.98 -15.97
N PRO A 141 2.82 -24.59 -17.16
CA PRO A 141 3.68 -23.97 -18.16
C PRO A 141 4.12 -22.57 -17.71
N LEU A 142 5.30 -22.14 -18.15
CA LEU A 142 5.69 -20.74 -18.11
C LEU A 142 4.87 -19.95 -19.15
N PRO A 143 4.61 -18.65 -18.94
CA PRO A 143 4.05 -17.77 -19.97
C PRO A 143 4.90 -17.77 -21.25
N GLU A 144 4.31 -17.32 -22.35
CA GLU A 144 4.96 -17.33 -23.65
C GLU A 144 6.26 -16.52 -23.65
N LYS A 145 7.31 -17.10 -24.25
CA LYS A 145 8.69 -16.64 -24.10
C LYS A 145 9.00 -15.30 -24.79
N PHE A 146 8.27 -14.95 -25.85
CA PHE A 146 8.60 -13.79 -26.69
C PHE A 146 8.13 -12.46 -26.09
N HIS A 147 7.02 -12.47 -25.34
CA HIS A 147 6.48 -11.26 -24.74
C HIS A 147 6.75 -11.19 -23.23
N GLY A 148 7.19 -12.29 -22.60
CA GLY A 148 7.30 -12.36 -21.15
C GLY A 148 5.92 -12.37 -20.49
N LEU A 149 5.88 -12.05 -19.20
CA LEU A 149 4.61 -11.75 -18.53
C LEU A 149 4.39 -10.23 -18.66
N THR A 150 3.51 -9.82 -19.57
CA THR A 150 3.27 -8.39 -19.88
C THR A 150 2.14 -7.77 -19.07
N ASP A 151 1.15 -8.57 -18.67
CA ASP A 151 0.02 -8.07 -17.88
C ASP A 151 0.51 -7.60 -16.51
N VAL A 152 0.39 -6.29 -16.27
CA VAL A 152 0.94 -5.62 -15.08
C VAL A 152 0.34 -6.18 -13.80
N GLU A 153 -0.94 -6.50 -13.79
CA GLU A 153 -1.61 -7.02 -12.60
C GLU A 153 -1.16 -8.45 -12.28
N GLU A 154 -1.08 -9.30 -13.29
CA GLU A 154 -0.60 -10.68 -13.16
C GLU A 154 0.87 -10.74 -12.77
N ARG A 155 1.71 -9.81 -13.23
CA ARG A 155 3.11 -9.67 -12.77
C ARG A 155 3.19 -9.51 -11.26
N PHE A 156 2.36 -8.63 -10.69
CA PHE A 156 2.32 -8.38 -9.25
C PHE A 156 1.69 -9.54 -8.46
N ARG A 157 0.61 -10.15 -8.96
CA ARG A 157 -0.03 -11.31 -8.31
C ARG A 157 0.86 -12.54 -8.33
N ARG A 158 1.64 -12.72 -9.39
CA ARG A 158 2.52 -13.87 -9.61
C ARG A 158 3.94 -13.40 -9.72
N ARG A 159 4.42 -12.68 -8.71
CA ARG A 159 5.80 -12.18 -8.65
C ARG A 159 6.83 -13.28 -8.92
N TYR A 160 6.58 -14.51 -8.46
CA TYR A 160 7.47 -15.64 -8.74
C TYR A 160 7.60 -15.97 -10.23
N VAL A 161 6.57 -15.74 -11.05
CA VAL A 161 6.63 -15.86 -12.52
C VAL A 161 7.29 -14.64 -13.13
N ASP A 162 6.96 -13.45 -12.67
CA ASP A 162 7.58 -12.18 -13.10
C ASP A 162 9.10 -12.21 -12.91
N LEU A 163 9.61 -12.63 -11.75
CA LEU A 163 11.03 -12.82 -11.46
C LEU A 163 11.71 -13.89 -12.33
N ILE A 164 10.95 -14.84 -12.88
CA ILE A 164 11.47 -15.84 -13.82
C ILE A 164 11.58 -15.23 -15.22
N MET A 165 10.56 -14.50 -15.66
CA MET A 165 10.37 -14.06 -17.04
C MET A 165 11.00 -12.71 -17.34
N ASN A 166 11.07 -11.80 -16.36
CA ASN A 166 11.48 -10.42 -16.53
C ASN A 166 12.78 -10.16 -15.75
N SER A 167 13.87 -9.89 -16.47
CA SER A 167 15.19 -9.65 -15.87
C SER A 167 15.25 -8.36 -15.05
N GLU A 168 14.48 -7.34 -15.44
CA GLU A 168 14.37 -6.07 -14.74
C GLU A 168 13.75 -6.25 -13.34
N ALA A 169 12.64 -6.98 -13.23
CA ALA A 169 12.04 -7.32 -11.94
C ALA A 169 13.03 -8.04 -11.00
N LYS A 170 13.84 -8.95 -11.54
CA LYS A 170 14.90 -9.62 -10.77
C LYS A 170 16.02 -8.66 -10.38
N HIS A 171 16.42 -7.75 -11.28
CA HIS A 171 17.41 -6.73 -10.99
C HIS A 171 16.96 -5.84 -9.83
N ILE A 172 15.74 -5.29 -9.88
CA ILE A 172 15.16 -4.47 -8.81
C ILE A 172 15.12 -5.24 -7.48
N ALA A 173 14.64 -6.49 -7.50
CA ALA A 173 14.58 -7.34 -6.31
C ALA A 173 15.95 -7.59 -5.65
N LEU A 174 17.03 -7.60 -6.44
CA LEU A 174 18.40 -7.76 -5.93
C LEU A 174 19.07 -6.42 -5.58
N THR A 175 18.65 -5.32 -6.22
CA THR A 175 19.16 -3.97 -5.97
C THR A 175 18.59 -3.39 -4.68
N ARG A 176 17.31 -3.62 -4.37
CA ARG A 176 16.68 -3.14 -3.12
C ARG A 176 17.46 -3.53 -1.85
N PRO A 177 17.84 -4.80 -1.61
CA PRO A 177 18.66 -5.16 -0.45
C PRO A 177 20.07 -4.56 -0.46
N LYS A 178 20.61 -4.14 -1.61
CA LYS A 178 21.88 -3.39 -1.66
C LYS A 178 21.67 -1.96 -1.19
N ILE A 179 20.60 -1.30 -1.62
CA ILE A 179 20.22 0.04 -1.16
C ILE A 179 20.03 0.05 0.36
N ILE A 180 19.26 -0.90 0.90
CA ILE A 180 19.04 -1.00 2.36
C ILE A 180 20.37 -1.17 3.11
N ARG A 181 21.26 -2.03 2.65
CA ARG A 181 22.59 -2.21 3.27
C ARG A 181 23.47 -0.97 3.17
N ALA A 182 23.43 -0.26 2.04
CA ALA A 182 24.16 0.99 1.86
C ALA A 182 23.65 2.09 2.83
N ILE A 183 22.33 2.13 3.09
CA ILE A 183 21.74 3.00 4.12
C ILE A 183 22.29 2.63 5.50
N GLN A 184 22.27 1.35 5.87
CA GLN A 184 22.83 0.86 7.15
C GLN A 184 24.32 1.22 7.28
N HIS A 185 25.13 0.91 6.27
CA HIS A 185 26.57 1.25 6.25
C HIS A 185 26.83 2.75 6.47
N TYR A 186 26.02 3.60 5.83
CA TYR A 186 26.16 5.05 5.99
C TYR A 186 25.79 5.50 7.41
N LEU A 187 24.65 5.06 7.94
CA LEU A 187 24.17 5.46 9.27
C LEU A 187 25.07 4.90 10.39
N ASP A 188 25.50 3.65 10.28
CA ASP A 188 26.52 3.04 11.16
C ASP A 188 27.83 3.86 11.11
N GLY A 189 28.22 4.30 9.91
CA GLY A 189 29.39 5.16 9.68
C GLY A 189 29.28 6.54 10.31
N GLN A 190 28.05 7.05 10.50
CA GLN A 190 27.75 8.28 11.27
C GLN A 190 27.67 8.03 12.79
N GLY A 191 27.82 6.78 13.25
CA GLY A 191 27.81 6.41 14.66
C GLY A 191 26.40 6.22 15.25
N LEU A 192 25.36 6.10 14.41
CA LEU A 192 24.03 5.78 14.89
C LEU A 192 23.90 4.27 15.14
N VAL A 193 23.00 3.90 16.06
CA VAL A 193 22.73 2.50 16.41
C VAL A 193 21.40 2.05 15.84
N GLU A 194 21.40 0.94 15.09
CA GLU A 194 20.15 0.29 14.67
C GLU A 194 19.40 -0.30 15.86
N VAL A 195 18.10 -0.02 15.95
CA VAL A 195 17.21 -0.50 17.00
C VAL A 195 15.90 -1.03 16.41
N GLU A 196 15.14 -1.76 17.23
CA GLU A 196 13.81 -2.26 16.86
C GLU A 196 12.80 -1.82 17.93
N THR A 197 11.78 -1.07 17.54
CA THR A 197 10.72 -0.60 18.42
C THR A 197 9.39 -1.36 18.19
N PRO A 198 8.40 -1.30 19.09
CA PRO A 198 7.17 -2.10 18.95
C PRO A 198 6.40 -1.84 17.65
N VAL A 199 6.03 -2.92 16.95
CA VAL A 199 5.15 -2.87 15.76
C VAL A 199 3.67 -2.70 16.14
N MET A 200 3.28 -3.28 17.28
CA MET A 200 1.95 -3.13 17.86
C MET A 200 2.01 -2.13 19.01
N GLN A 201 1.19 -1.08 18.94
CA GLN A 201 1.14 0.00 19.93
C GLN A 201 -0.25 0.06 20.57
N PRO A 202 -0.35 0.33 21.88
CA PRO A 202 -1.64 0.46 22.56
C PRO A 202 -2.32 1.82 22.33
N ILE A 203 -1.60 2.80 21.78
CA ILE A 203 -2.03 4.18 21.53
C ILE A 203 -1.61 4.56 20.12
N LEU A 204 -2.43 5.37 19.43
CA LEU A 204 -2.11 5.93 18.12
C LEU A 204 -1.21 7.18 18.26
N GLY A 205 -0.03 7.17 17.62
CA GLY A 205 0.89 8.30 17.71
C GLY A 205 1.99 8.33 16.65
N GLY A 206 2.63 9.50 16.51
CA GLY A 206 3.87 9.70 15.75
C GLY A 206 3.70 10.12 14.29
N ALA A 207 2.49 10.10 13.73
CA ALA A 207 2.18 10.65 12.41
C ALA A 207 0.67 10.95 12.32
N SER A 208 0.23 11.68 11.28
CA SER A 208 -1.20 11.80 10.96
C SER A 208 -1.54 10.78 9.88
N ALA A 209 -2.23 9.70 10.26
CA ALA A 209 -2.67 8.65 9.34
C ALA A 209 -3.70 7.74 10.03
N ARG A 210 -4.65 7.20 9.25
CA ARG A 210 -5.59 6.20 9.77
C ARG A 210 -4.88 4.87 10.05
N PRO A 211 -4.98 4.28 11.26
CA PRO A 211 -4.27 3.03 11.59
C PRO A 211 -5.01 1.76 11.13
N PHE A 212 -4.28 0.64 11.11
CA PHE A 212 -4.89 -0.68 11.21
C PHE A 212 -5.09 -1.07 12.67
N VAL A 213 -6.32 -1.47 13.01
CA VAL A 213 -6.70 -1.91 14.36
C VAL A 213 -6.68 -3.44 14.44
N THR A 214 -6.17 -3.97 15.53
CA THR A 214 -6.20 -5.40 15.88
C THR A 214 -6.56 -5.58 17.36
N HIS A 215 -6.75 -6.83 17.80
CA HIS A 215 -7.21 -7.13 19.16
C HIS A 215 -6.29 -8.14 19.85
N HIS A 216 -5.80 -7.80 21.04
CA HIS A 216 -4.98 -8.69 21.84
C HIS A 216 -5.85 -9.54 22.78
N ASN A 217 -6.18 -10.76 22.36
CA ASN A 217 -7.11 -11.66 23.07
C ASN A 217 -6.86 -11.85 24.59
N THR A 218 -5.60 -12.03 25.02
CA THR A 218 -5.31 -12.28 26.45
C THR A 218 -5.44 -11.03 27.33
N LEU A 219 -5.11 -9.86 26.80
CA LEU A 219 -5.25 -8.58 27.49
C LEU A 219 -6.65 -8.00 27.34
N ASN A 220 -7.43 -8.55 26.39
CA ASN A 220 -8.78 -8.11 26.05
C ASN A 220 -8.85 -6.60 25.77
N MET A 221 -7.91 -6.11 24.95
CA MET A 221 -7.82 -4.71 24.54
C MET A 221 -7.34 -4.61 23.10
N ASP A 222 -7.68 -3.49 22.46
CA ASP A 222 -7.28 -3.20 21.09
C ASP A 222 -5.83 -2.70 21.04
N PHE A 223 -5.20 -2.95 19.90
CA PHE A 223 -3.85 -2.51 19.55
C PHE A 223 -3.87 -1.97 18.13
N TYR A 224 -2.93 -1.10 17.83
CA TYR A 224 -2.76 -0.48 16.53
C TYR A 224 -1.45 -0.96 15.91
N LEU A 225 -1.44 -1.26 14.62
CA LEU A 225 -0.17 -1.36 13.89
C LEU A 225 0.39 0.06 13.76
N ARG A 226 1.68 0.22 14.07
CA ARG A 226 2.35 1.51 14.09
C ARG A 226 2.25 2.24 12.74
N ILE A 227 1.94 3.54 12.80
CA ILE A 227 1.92 4.46 11.66
C ILE A 227 3.23 5.25 11.50
N ALA A 228 4.07 5.24 12.54
CA ALA A 228 5.41 5.82 12.64
C ALA A 228 6.25 5.09 13.71
N THR A 229 7.57 5.23 13.68
CA THR A 229 8.47 4.75 14.76
C THR A 229 8.91 5.85 15.73
N GLU A 230 8.46 7.08 15.48
CA GLU A 230 8.93 8.31 16.09
C GLU A 230 8.89 8.32 17.63
N LEU A 231 7.73 8.10 18.25
CA LEU A 231 7.59 8.27 19.71
C LEU A 231 8.45 7.27 20.50
N PRO A 232 8.49 5.96 20.15
CA PRO A 232 9.43 5.03 20.77
C PRO A 232 10.91 5.40 20.55
N LEU A 233 11.31 5.85 19.35
CA LEU A 233 12.70 6.21 19.08
C LEU A 233 13.14 7.42 19.90
N LYS A 234 12.29 8.42 20.08
CA LYS A 234 12.56 9.56 20.97
C LYS A 234 12.71 9.16 22.44
N ARG A 235 11.96 8.17 22.91
CA ARG A 235 12.16 7.61 24.26
C ARG A 235 13.55 7.01 24.43
N LEU A 236 14.14 6.44 23.37
CA LEU A 236 15.53 5.96 23.41
C LEU A 236 16.55 7.09 23.48
N ILE A 237 16.26 8.24 22.87
CA ILE A 237 17.08 9.45 23.02
C ILE A 237 16.99 10.00 24.45
N VAL A 238 15.80 10.05 25.04
CA VAL A 238 15.63 10.33 26.49
C VAL A 238 16.44 9.34 27.34
N GLY A 239 16.45 8.06 26.95
CA GLY A 239 17.24 7.00 27.58
C GLY A 239 18.75 7.14 27.42
N GLY A 240 19.25 8.11 26.64
CA GLY A 240 20.66 8.43 26.50
C GLY A 240 21.41 7.68 25.39
N LEU A 241 20.71 7.14 24.38
CA LEU A 241 21.38 6.49 23.25
C LEU A 241 22.03 7.47 22.27
N GLU A 242 21.67 8.77 22.33
CA GLU A 242 22.21 9.90 21.55
C GLU A 242 22.08 9.82 20.02
N GLY A 243 22.10 8.64 19.40
CA GLY A 243 21.97 8.46 17.96
C GLY A 243 21.39 7.08 17.65
N VAL A 244 20.15 7.03 17.15
CA VAL A 244 19.48 5.76 16.80
C VAL A 244 18.84 5.85 15.43
N TYR A 245 18.70 4.71 14.77
CA TYR A 245 17.84 4.58 13.61
C TYR A 245 17.08 3.24 13.62
N GLU A 246 15.92 3.20 12.96
CA GLU A 246 15.20 1.96 12.70
C GLU A 246 14.81 1.87 11.23
N ILE A 247 15.15 0.76 10.57
CA ILE A 247 14.61 0.39 9.26
C ILE A 247 13.43 -0.54 9.48
N GLY A 248 12.22 -0.01 9.32
CA GLY A 248 11.00 -0.68 9.79
C GLY A 248 9.85 -0.62 8.81
N ARG A 249 8.85 -1.50 9.02
CA ARG A 249 7.55 -1.41 8.34
C ARG A 249 6.64 -0.44 9.10
N LEU A 250 6.00 0.46 8.38
CA LEU A 250 4.88 1.27 8.84
C LEU A 250 3.60 0.78 8.15
N PHE A 251 2.46 1.00 8.80
CA PHE A 251 1.16 0.51 8.34
C PHE A 251 0.15 1.65 8.39
N ARG A 252 -0.35 2.07 7.23
CA ARG A 252 -1.37 3.12 7.11
C ARG A 252 -2.57 2.58 6.34
N ASN A 253 -3.75 2.71 6.93
CA ASN A 253 -5.01 2.19 6.42
C ASN A 253 -5.63 3.16 5.40
N GLU A 254 -4.88 3.36 4.32
CA GLU A 254 -5.12 4.33 3.27
C GLU A 254 -5.33 3.64 1.91
N GLY A 255 -5.62 4.45 0.89
CA GLY A 255 -5.70 4.00 -0.49
C GLY A 255 -4.38 3.44 -1.03
N MET A 256 -4.47 2.78 -2.19
CA MET A 256 -3.30 2.33 -2.95
C MET A 256 -3.24 3.08 -4.27
N ASP A 257 -2.08 3.65 -4.59
CA ASP A 257 -1.83 4.34 -5.86
C ASP A 257 -0.42 4.04 -6.40
N ALA A 258 0.11 4.93 -7.25
CA ALA A 258 1.45 4.76 -7.80
C ALA A 258 2.56 4.87 -6.74
N MET A 259 2.36 5.65 -5.69
CA MET A 259 3.36 5.97 -4.64
C MET A 259 3.01 5.39 -3.26
N HIS A 260 1.78 4.93 -3.05
CA HIS A 260 1.27 4.46 -1.75
C HIS A 260 0.92 2.97 -1.75
N ASN A 261 1.36 2.27 -0.71
CA ASN A 261 1.00 0.90 -0.37
C ASN A 261 0.69 0.85 1.14
N PRO A 262 -0.32 0.09 1.62
CA PRO A 262 -0.80 0.20 3.00
C PRO A 262 0.21 -0.25 4.05
N GLU A 263 1.23 -0.99 3.62
CA GLU A 263 2.40 -1.32 4.42
C GLU A 263 3.66 -0.91 3.62
N PHE A 264 4.54 -0.10 4.20
CA PHE A 264 5.71 0.45 3.50
C PHE A 264 6.91 0.60 4.43
N THR A 265 8.11 0.59 3.85
CA THR A 265 9.37 0.57 4.59
C THR A 265 9.94 1.98 4.68
N THR A 266 10.27 2.40 5.88
CA THR A 266 10.99 3.65 6.15
C THR A 266 12.33 3.37 6.83
N VAL A 267 13.20 4.37 6.81
CA VAL A 267 14.19 4.54 7.87
C VAL A 267 13.84 5.80 8.63
N GLU A 268 13.75 5.71 9.96
CA GLU A 268 13.68 6.87 10.84
C GLU A 268 14.96 6.94 11.67
N ALA A 269 15.57 8.12 11.76
CA ALA A 269 16.81 8.37 12.49
C ALA A 269 16.67 9.58 13.40
N TYR A 270 17.20 9.49 14.61
CA TYR A 270 17.18 10.56 15.61
C TYR A 270 18.58 10.76 16.18
N VAL A 271 19.02 12.01 16.23
CA VAL A 271 20.37 12.40 16.67
C VAL A 271 20.27 13.54 17.68
N ALA A 272 20.67 13.25 18.92
CA ALA A 272 20.80 14.23 19.99
C ALA A 272 21.85 15.28 19.65
N TYR A 273 21.64 16.47 20.20
CA TYR A 273 22.42 17.70 19.97
C TYR A 273 22.45 18.17 18.50
N SER A 274 21.60 17.61 17.65
CA SER A 274 21.35 18.06 16.27
C SER A 274 20.12 18.96 16.18
N ASP A 275 19.87 19.48 14.98
CA ASP A 275 18.70 20.26 14.59
C ASP A 275 18.27 19.94 13.15
N LEU A 276 17.33 20.73 12.63
CA LEU A 276 16.86 20.68 11.24
C LEU A 276 17.99 20.67 10.20
N HIS A 277 19.05 21.47 10.40
CA HIS A 277 20.16 21.57 9.43
C HIS A 277 21.06 20.34 9.50
N GLY A 278 21.30 19.81 10.70
CA GLY A 278 21.99 18.53 10.83
C GLY A 278 21.26 17.38 10.13
N MET A 279 19.92 17.40 10.12
CA MET A 279 19.13 16.41 9.36
C MET A 279 19.21 16.62 7.84
N MET A 280 19.30 17.86 7.36
CA MET A 280 19.58 18.14 5.93
C MET A 280 20.93 17.55 5.52
N ASP A 281 21.97 17.77 6.33
CA ASP A 281 23.32 17.28 6.05
C ASP A 281 23.38 15.74 6.10
N LEU A 282 22.65 15.12 7.05
CA LEU A 282 22.54 13.66 7.15
C LEU A 282 21.91 13.05 5.89
N ILE A 283 20.81 13.63 5.39
CA ILE A 283 20.11 13.16 4.19
C ILE A 283 20.93 13.41 2.92
N GLU A 284 21.55 14.58 2.76
CA GLU A 284 22.43 14.87 1.63
C GLU A 284 23.57 13.85 1.53
N GLY A 285 24.24 13.53 2.65
CA GLY A 285 25.29 12.51 2.67
C GLY A 285 24.78 11.09 2.47
N LEU A 286 23.56 10.76 2.96
CA LEU A 286 22.94 9.45 2.72
C LEU A 286 22.67 9.24 1.24
N PHE A 287 22.09 10.23 0.56
CA PHE A 287 21.79 10.15 -0.88
C PHE A 287 23.07 10.01 -1.70
N ASP A 288 24.10 10.80 -1.41
CA ASP A 288 25.40 10.70 -2.09
C ASP A 288 26.05 9.33 -1.88
N SER A 289 26.13 8.85 -0.63
CA SER A 289 26.75 7.57 -0.29
C SER A 289 26.04 6.40 -0.95
N VAL A 290 24.71 6.34 -0.86
CA VAL A 290 23.92 5.23 -1.41
C VAL A 290 23.95 5.23 -2.94
N ALA A 291 23.81 6.39 -3.58
CA ALA A 291 23.85 6.48 -5.04
C ALA A 291 25.23 6.07 -5.59
N ASN A 292 26.32 6.52 -4.97
CA ASN A 292 27.67 6.11 -5.35
C ASN A 292 27.93 4.61 -5.09
N GLU A 293 27.48 4.05 -3.97
CA GLU A 293 27.67 2.61 -3.68
C GLU A 293 26.87 1.71 -4.63
N VAL A 294 25.63 2.10 -4.95
CA VAL A 294 24.69 1.23 -5.71
C VAL A 294 24.80 1.44 -7.22
N LEU A 295 24.95 2.70 -7.67
CA LEU A 295 24.94 3.08 -9.09
C LEU A 295 26.32 3.54 -9.60
N GLY A 296 27.26 3.87 -8.70
CA GLY A 296 28.57 4.41 -9.07
C GLY A 296 28.55 5.89 -9.46
N THR A 297 27.41 6.57 -9.28
CA THR A 297 27.22 7.98 -9.66
C THR A 297 26.04 8.58 -8.88
N THR A 298 26.07 9.88 -8.67
CA THR A 298 24.95 10.68 -8.15
C THR A 298 24.07 11.27 -9.26
N ASP A 299 24.56 11.29 -10.49
CA ASP A 299 23.80 11.76 -11.65
C ASP A 299 22.97 10.61 -12.21
N ILE A 300 21.65 10.73 -12.14
CA ILE A 300 20.70 9.69 -12.52
C ILE A 300 19.70 10.21 -13.56
N THR A 301 19.08 9.26 -14.26
CA THR A 301 17.90 9.52 -15.08
C THR A 301 16.71 8.87 -14.41
N TYR A 302 15.70 9.66 -14.06
CA TYR A 302 14.44 9.18 -13.51
C TYR A 302 13.29 9.61 -14.42
N GLN A 303 12.64 8.64 -15.06
CA GLN A 303 11.50 8.83 -15.94
C GLN A 303 11.76 9.80 -17.09
N GLY A 304 12.99 9.79 -17.61
CA GLY A 304 13.46 10.68 -18.66
C GLY A 304 13.97 12.05 -18.17
N THR A 305 13.90 12.31 -16.86
CA THR A 305 14.41 13.54 -16.23
C THR A 305 15.82 13.32 -15.70
N GLN A 306 16.74 14.22 -16.02
CA GLN A 306 18.09 14.21 -15.43
C GLN A 306 18.06 14.82 -14.03
N LEU A 307 18.50 14.08 -13.03
CA LEU A 307 18.58 14.51 -11.64
C LEU A 307 20.02 14.40 -11.14
N SER A 308 20.42 15.29 -10.24
CA SER A 308 21.66 15.14 -9.48
C SER A 308 21.31 14.94 -8.01
N LEU A 309 21.71 13.79 -7.46
CA LEU A 309 21.60 13.46 -6.04
C LEU A 309 22.81 13.94 -5.23
N LYS A 310 23.64 14.80 -5.84
CA LYS A 310 24.82 15.37 -5.21
C LYS A 310 24.43 16.61 -4.41
N ALA A 311 24.92 16.68 -3.17
CA ALA A 311 24.81 17.87 -2.34
C ALA A 311 25.50 19.11 -2.97
N PRO A 312 25.07 20.34 -2.67
CA PRO A 312 23.92 20.68 -1.81
C PRO A 312 22.59 20.66 -2.57
N PHE A 313 21.51 20.27 -1.90
CA PHE A 313 20.16 20.35 -2.42
C PHE A 313 19.62 21.79 -2.32
N LYS A 314 18.68 22.15 -3.18
CA LYS A 314 18.03 23.47 -3.09
C LYS A 314 17.30 23.56 -1.74
N ARG A 315 17.38 24.70 -1.06
CA ARG A 315 16.64 24.98 0.18
C ARG A 315 15.71 26.16 -0.08
N ILE A 316 14.41 26.02 0.17
CA ILE A 316 13.42 27.08 -0.04
C ILE A 316 12.38 27.07 1.08
N HIS A 317 12.00 28.24 1.58
CA HIS A 317 10.92 28.33 2.56
C HIS A 317 9.57 28.10 1.86
N MET A 318 8.64 27.38 2.50
CA MET A 318 7.32 27.07 1.93
C MET A 318 6.61 28.33 1.41
N VAL A 319 6.57 29.39 2.23
CA VAL A 319 5.97 30.69 1.85
C VAL A 319 6.68 31.34 0.66
N ASP A 320 8.01 31.28 0.59
CA ASP A 320 8.74 31.84 -0.55
C ASP A 320 8.42 31.08 -1.83
N ALA A 321 8.30 29.75 -1.74
CA ALA A 321 7.93 28.91 -2.87
C ALA A 321 6.51 29.22 -3.39
N ILE A 322 5.55 29.40 -2.49
CA ILE A 322 4.18 29.81 -2.84
C ILE A 322 4.19 31.18 -3.53
N LYS A 323 4.93 32.13 -2.96
CA LYS A 323 5.05 33.49 -3.51
C LYS A 323 5.69 33.48 -4.90
N GLU A 324 6.71 32.65 -5.14
CA GLU A 324 7.31 32.46 -6.47
C GLU A 324 6.32 31.83 -7.47
N ALA A 325 5.47 30.90 -7.02
CA ALA A 325 4.57 30.13 -7.89
C ALA A 325 3.28 30.88 -8.27
N CYS A 326 2.62 31.54 -7.30
CA CYS A 326 1.32 32.19 -7.52
C CYS A 326 1.24 33.67 -7.09
N GLY A 327 2.32 34.22 -6.52
CA GLY A 327 2.39 35.64 -6.13
C GLY A 327 1.75 35.99 -4.78
N VAL A 328 1.12 35.04 -4.10
CA VAL A 328 0.52 35.23 -2.77
C VAL A 328 1.62 35.26 -1.71
N ASP A 329 1.59 36.28 -0.84
CA ASP A 329 2.62 36.53 0.17
C ASP A 329 2.13 36.26 1.59
N PHE A 330 2.33 35.02 2.06
CA PHE A 330 1.97 34.61 3.42
C PHE A 330 2.96 35.06 4.50
N TRP A 331 4.00 35.83 4.16
CA TRP A 331 4.84 36.45 5.20
C TRP A 331 4.10 37.55 5.96
N GLN A 332 3.14 38.18 5.29
CA GLN A 332 2.30 39.21 5.89
C GLN A 332 1.38 38.60 6.95
N ASP A 333 1.14 39.33 8.04
CA ASP A 333 0.13 38.92 9.00
C ASP A 333 -1.25 39.07 8.39
N MET A 334 -2.07 38.02 8.53
CA MET A 334 -3.44 37.98 8.04
C MET A 334 -4.33 37.18 8.99
N SER A 335 -5.61 37.51 9.02
CA SER A 335 -6.61 36.75 9.75
C SER A 335 -6.94 35.44 9.03
N TYR A 336 -7.55 34.51 9.74
CA TYR A 336 -8.05 33.28 9.14
C TYR A 336 -9.06 33.56 8.01
N GLU A 337 -9.97 34.51 8.22
CA GLU A 337 -10.98 34.91 7.24
C GLU A 337 -10.37 35.55 5.99
N GLU A 338 -9.26 36.29 6.14
CA GLU A 338 -8.50 36.83 5.00
C GLU A 338 -7.82 35.70 4.21
N ALA A 339 -7.22 34.72 4.89
CA ALA A 339 -6.64 33.54 4.26
C ALA A 339 -7.69 32.68 3.54
N VAL A 340 -8.89 32.50 4.11
CA VAL A 340 -10.00 31.77 3.47
C VAL A 340 -10.42 32.46 2.18
N LYS A 341 -10.56 33.79 2.19
CA LYS A 341 -10.88 34.54 0.96
C LYS A 341 -9.81 34.36 -0.11
N LEU A 342 -8.52 34.39 0.28
CA LEU A 342 -7.44 34.11 -0.66
C LEU A 342 -7.55 32.70 -1.24
N ALA A 343 -7.86 31.69 -0.41
CA ALA A 343 -8.08 30.31 -0.85
C ALA A 343 -9.24 30.22 -1.86
N GLU A 344 -10.39 30.85 -1.55
CA GLU A 344 -11.55 30.91 -2.44
C GLU A 344 -11.22 31.60 -3.78
N GLU A 345 -10.52 32.73 -3.76
CA GLU A 345 -10.06 33.44 -4.96
C GLU A 345 -9.12 32.60 -5.84
N HIS A 346 -8.48 31.61 -5.24
CA HIS A 346 -7.53 30.70 -5.88
C HIS A 346 -8.14 29.31 -6.12
N ASP A 347 -9.45 29.11 -6.00
CA ASP A 347 -10.15 27.83 -6.17
C ASP A 347 -9.59 26.70 -5.27
N ILE A 348 -9.20 27.02 -4.04
CA ILE A 348 -8.76 26.06 -3.03
C ILE A 348 -9.92 25.76 -2.09
N GLU A 349 -10.29 24.49 -1.95
CA GLU A 349 -11.33 24.04 -1.04
C GLU A 349 -10.82 24.06 0.42
N VAL A 350 -11.53 24.77 1.29
CA VAL A 350 -11.19 24.86 2.72
C VAL A 350 -12.24 24.11 3.54
N GLU A 351 -11.91 22.89 3.93
CA GLU A 351 -12.71 22.06 4.84
C GLU A 351 -12.69 22.56 6.29
N LYS A 352 -13.58 22.03 7.14
CA LYS A 352 -13.68 22.40 8.56
C LYS A 352 -12.40 22.12 9.35
N ILE A 353 -11.67 21.08 8.96
CA ILE A 353 -10.37 20.71 9.57
C ILE A 353 -9.30 21.77 9.29
N HIS A 354 -9.43 22.54 8.22
CA HIS A 354 -8.49 23.60 7.82
C HIS A 354 -8.74 24.90 8.60
N ASN A 355 -8.79 24.83 9.93
CA ASN A 355 -9.24 25.92 10.80
C ASN A 355 -8.18 26.98 11.16
N THR A 356 -7.03 27.01 10.48
CA THR A 356 -5.96 27.98 10.74
C THR A 356 -5.35 28.50 9.45
N VAL A 357 -4.72 29.69 9.51
CA VAL A 357 -3.93 30.23 8.38
C VAL A 357 -2.84 29.25 7.94
N GLY A 358 -2.24 28.52 8.88
CA GLY A 358 -1.23 27.51 8.57
C GLY A 358 -1.76 26.34 7.72
N HIS A 359 -2.99 25.89 7.96
CA HIS A 359 -3.62 24.88 7.10
C HIS A 359 -3.78 25.39 5.67
N ILE A 360 -4.20 26.64 5.51
CA ILE A 360 -4.37 27.26 4.19
C ILE A 360 -3.03 27.43 3.47
N ILE A 361 -1.97 27.86 4.17
CA ILE A 361 -0.61 27.93 3.59
C ILE A 361 -0.20 26.57 2.99
N ASN A 362 -0.48 25.47 3.69
CA ASN A 362 -0.16 24.14 3.20
C ASN A 362 -0.96 23.78 1.93
N LEU A 363 -2.27 24.07 1.89
CA LEU A 363 -3.09 23.85 0.70
C LEU A 363 -2.58 24.64 -0.52
N PHE A 364 -2.08 25.86 -0.31
CA PHE A 364 -1.45 26.63 -1.37
C PHE A 364 -0.15 25.99 -1.87
N PHE A 365 0.65 25.43 -0.97
CA PHE A 365 1.86 24.70 -1.34
C PHE A 365 1.52 23.45 -2.18
N GLU A 366 0.61 22.61 -1.71
CA GLU A 366 0.16 21.39 -2.42
C GLU A 366 -0.38 21.72 -3.81
N LYS A 367 -1.20 22.77 -3.93
CA LYS A 367 -1.80 23.16 -5.20
C LYS A 367 -0.82 23.75 -6.21
N TYR A 368 0.08 24.63 -5.78
CA TYR A 368 0.86 25.48 -6.69
C TYR A 368 2.33 25.14 -6.79
N VAL A 369 2.89 24.47 -5.79
CA VAL A 369 4.34 24.32 -5.65
C VAL A 369 4.78 22.87 -5.80
N GLU A 370 4.14 21.94 -5.09
CA GLU A 370 4.60 20.56 -4.94
C GLU A 370 5.00 19.92 -6.28
N GLU A 371 4.06 19.83 -7.23
CA GLU A 371 4.29 19.19 -8.54
C GLU A 371 5.34 19.89 -9.41
N THR A 372 5.69 21.15 -9.10
CA THR A 372 6.66 21.94 -9.89
C THR A 372 8.12 21.61 -9.52
N ILE A 373 8.34 20.96 -8.37
CA ILE A 373 9.68 20.67 -7.87
C ILE A 373 10.27 19.47 -8.62
N VAL A 374 11.34 19.72 -9.40
CA VAL A 374 12.01 18.65 -10.18
C VAL A 374 13.25 18.11 -9.46
N GLN A 375 14.23 18.98 -9.17
CA GLN A 375 15.48 18.59 -8.51
C GLN A 375 15.27 18.40 -7.00
N PRO A 376 16.14 17.62 -6.32
CA PRO A 376 16.13 17.52 -4.87
C PRO A 376 16.10 18.89 -4.19
N THR A 377 14.99 19.14 -3.48
CA THR A 377 14.71 20.42 -2.84
C THR A 377 14.15 20.19 -1.45
N PHE A 378 14.82 20.73 -0.44
CA PHE A 378 14.28 20.87 0.90
C PHE A 378 13.33 22.07 0.94
N VAL A 379 12.04 21.79 1.08
CA VAL A 379 11.03 22.80 1.42
C VAL A 379 10.96 22.87 2.93
N TYR A 380 11.29 24.01 3.53
CA TYR A 380 11.32 24.17 4.98
C TYR A 380 10.39 25.27 5.48
N GLY A 381 10.17 25.31 6.80
CA GLY A 381 9.30 26.31 7.41
C GLY A 381 7.82 25.96 7.26
N HIS A 382 7.48 24.69 7.50
CA HIS A 382 6.10 24.24 7.54
C HIS A 382 5.35 24.94 8.70
N PRO A 383 4.07 25.30 8.54
CA PRO A 383 3.29 25.89 9.61
C PRO A 383 3.26 25.02 10.88
N THR A 384 3.30 25.68 12.04
CA THR A 384 3.27 25.01 13.35
C THR A 384 1.98 24.20 13.55
N SER A 385 0.86 24.63 12.96
CA SER A 385 -0.45 23.96 13.06
C SER A 385 -0.45 22.54 12.49
N ILE A 386 0.35 22.28 11.44
CA ILE A 386 0.49 20.97 10.80
C ILE A 386 1.75 20.22 11.22
N SER A 387 2.46 20.72 12.24
CA SER A 387 3.75 20.18 12.67
C SER A 387 3.75 19.90 14.19
N PRO A 388 2.88 19.00 14.68
CA PRO A 388 2.60 18.85 16.11
C PRO A 388 3.79 18.37 16.95
N LEU A 389 4.79 17.76 16.32
CA LEU A 389 5.98 17.19 16.97
C LEU A 389 7.27 18.00 16.70
N ALA A 390 7.18 19.06 15.88
CA ALA A 390 8.31 19.89 15.49
C ALA A 390 8.44 21.15 16.35
N LYS A 391 9.67 21.56 16.65
CA LYS A 391 9.97 22.78 17.40
C LYS A 391 9.56 24.02 16.62
N LYS A 392 8.98 25.02 17.31
CA LYS A 392 8.66 26.33 16.70
C LYS A 392 9.94 27.02 16.28
N ASN A 393 9.90 27.68 15.13
CA ASN A 393 10.98 28.56 14.72
C ASN A 393 11.12 29.72 15.72
N LYS A 394 12.35 30.05 16.10
CA LYS A 394 12.61 31.09 17.10
C LYS A 394 12.29 32.51 16.63
N LYS A 395 12.37 32.77 15.32
CA LYS A 395 12.15 34.11 14.75
C LYS A 395 10.68 34.35 14.42
N ASP A 396 10.02 33.34 13.85
CA ASP A 396 8.61 33.40 13.50
C ASP A 396 7.88 32.12 13.96
N PRO A 397 7.21 32.15 15.13
CA PRO A 397 6.58 30.96 15.71
C PRO A 397 5.34 30.46 14.94
N ARG A 398 4.90 31.17 13.89
CA ARG A 398 3.87 30.67 12.95
C ARG A 398 4.36 29.42 12.22
N PHE A 399 5.68 29.27 12.06
CA PHE A 399 6.33 28.16 11.39
C PHE A 399 7.15 27.31 12.36
N ALA A 400 7.32 26.04 12.01
CA ALA A 400 8.18 25.09 12.70
C ALA A 400 9.52 24.93 11.97
N ASP A 401 10.55 24.56 12.72
CA ASP A 401 11.82 24.10 12.17
C ASP A 401 11.65 22.66 11.63
N ARG A 402 10.92 22.56 10.51
CA ARG A 402 10.59 21.33 9.77
C ARG A 402 10.88 21.50 8.29
N TYR A 403 11.38 20.45 7.64
CA TYR A 403 11.48 20.36 6.19
C TYR A 403 10.86 19.06 5.68
N GLU A 404 10.47 19.11 4.40
CA GLU A 404 10.22 17.95 3.57
C GLU A 404 11.13 18.00 2.34
N LEU A 405 11.65 16.85 1.95
CA LEU A 405 12.49 16.69 0.74
C LEU A 405 11.60 16.27 -0.42
N PHE A 406 11.51 17.13 -1.43
CA PHE A 406 10.78 16.85 -2.67
C PHE A 406 11.73 16.56 -3.83
N ILE A 407 11.39 15.55 -4.63
CA ILE A 407 12.08 15.20 -5.88
C ILE A 407 11.01 14.79 -6.91
N CYS A 408 11.00 15.42 -8.08
CA CYS A 408 9.99 15.19 -9.12
C CYS A 408 8.53 15.22 -8.60
N GLY A 409 8.20 16.22 -7.78
CA GLY A 409 6.85 16.44 -7.26
C GLY A 409 6.39 15.43 -6.22
N HIS A 410 7.31 14.70 -5.60
CA HIS A 410 6.97 13.73 -4.55
C HIS A 410 7.88 13.92 -3.34
N GLU A 411 7.29 13.78 -2.16
CA GLU A 411 8.00 13.75 -0.88
C GLU A 411 8.85 12.47 -0.74
N TYR A 412 10.09 12.59 -0.29
CA TYR A 412 10.99 11.46 0.00
C TYR A 412 11.32 11.37 1.49
N ALA A 413 11.45 12.51 2.16
CA ALA A 413 11.79 12.57 3.57
C ALA A 413 11.07 13.72 4.28
N ASN A 414 10.76 13.52 5.54
CA ASN A 414 10.23 14.54 6.45
C ASN A 414 11.14 14.59 7.68
N ALA A 415 11.53 15.79 8.10
CA ALA A 415 12.49 15.98 9.19
C ALA A 415 12.25 17.27 9.95
N PHE A 416 12.65 17.30 11.21
CA PHE A 416 12.51 18.50 12.04
C PHE A 416 13.51 18.56 13.19
N SER A 417 13.68 19.77 13.71
CA SER A 417 14.17 19.95 15.08
C SER A 417 13.08 19.47 16.03
N GLU A 418 13.39 18.50 16.87
CA GLU A 418 12.41 17.84 17.71
C GLU A 418 11.82 18.75 18.78
N LEU A 419 10.50 18.69 18.97
CA LEU A 419 9.84 19.33 20.09
C LEU A 419 10.18 18.57 21.37
N ASN A 420 11.01 19.21 22.20
CA ASN A 420 11.47 18.65 23.47
C ASN A 420 10.92 19.38 24.70
N ASP A 421 9.95 20.28 24.51
CA ASP A 421 9.22 20.95 25.59
C ASP A 421 7.95 20.14 25.92
N PRO A 422 7.88 19.48 27.09
CA PRO A 422 6.74 18.65 27.45
C PRO A 422 5.44 19.45 27.62
N ILE A 423 5.53 20.74 27.95
CA ILE A 423 4.37 21.61 28.15
C ILE A 423 3.75 21.94 26.78
N ASP A 424 4.56 22.42 25.84
CA ASP A 424 4.11 22.68 24.45
C ASP A 424 3.65 21.37 23.77
N GLN A 425 4.33 20.24 24.02
CA GLN A 425 3.92 18.96 23.45
C GLN A 425 2.52 18.53 23.92
N ARG A 426 2.22 18.68 25.22
CA ARG A 426 0.89 18.39 25.76
C ARG A 426 -0.18 19.29 25.13
N GLU A 427 0.05 20.59 25.07
CA GLU A 427 -0.89 21.54 24.45
C GLU A 427 -1.18 21.19 22.98
N ARG A 428 -0.19 20.66 22.24
CA ARG A 428 -0.36 20.24 20.85
C ARG A 428 -1.15 18.95 20.71
N PHE A 429 -0.97 17.99 21.62
CA PHE A 429 -1.82 16.79 21.64
C PHE A 429 -3.27 17.13 21.99
N GLU A 430 -3.50 18.05 22.93
CA GLU A 430 -4.85 18.52 23.26
C GLU A 430 -5.53 19.19 22.05
N LYS A 431 -4.80 20.00 21.28
CA LYS A 431 -5.31 20.58 20.02
C LYS A 431 -5.58 19.54 18.93
N GLN A 432 -4.77 18.49 18.84
CA GLN A 432 -5.03 17.38 17.92
C GLN A 432 -6.33 16.65 18.29
N LEU A 433 -6.63 16.51 19.58
CA LEU A 433 -7.91 15.96 20.03
C LEU A 433 -9.10 16.84 19.61
N GLU A 434 -8.97 18.18 19.70
CA GLU A 434 -9.99 19.11 19.21
C GLU A 434 -10.23 18.96 17.69
N LEU A 435 -9.17 18.75 16.89
CA LEU A 435 -9.29 18.48 15.45
C LEU A 435 -10.00 17.14 15.18
N ARG A 436 -9.72 16.11 15.99
CA ARG A 436 -10.41 14.82 15.91
C ARG A 436 -11.92 14.97 16.15
N GLU A 437 -12.32 15.78 17.12
CA GLU A 437 -13.73 16.10 17.39
C GLU A 437 -14.40 16.85 16.23
N LEU A 438 -13.62 17.59 15.43
CA LEU A 438 -14.08 18.27 14.20
C LEU A 438 -14.14 17.35 12.98
N GLY A 439 -13.79 16.06 13.11
CA GLY A 439 -13.88 15.05 12.06
C GLY A 439 -12.54 14.68 11.40
N ASP A 440 -11.40 15.10 11.97
CA ASP A 440 -10.08 14.64 11.52
C ASP A 440 -9.81 13.20 12.00
N ASP A 441 -10.10 12.23 11.14
CA ASP A 441 -9.88 10.80 11.40
C ASP A 441 -8.39 10.41 11.50
N GLU A 442 -7.46 11.32 11.21
CA GLU A 442 -6.01 11.11 11.22
C GLU A 442 -5.32 11.77 12.41
N ALA A 443 -6.05 12.52 13.23
CA ALA A 443 -5.53 13.16 14.43
C ALA A 443 -5.07 12.16 15.50
N ASN A 444 -3.93 12.48 16.12
CA ASN A 444 -3.28 11.62 17.12
C ASN A 444 -4.00 11.59 18.47
N GLU A 445 -3.76 10.53 19.24
CA GLU A 445 -4.18 10.45 20.64
C GLU A 445 -3.19 11.15 21.58
N VAL A 446 -3.65 11.49 22.79
CA VAL A 446 -2.79 12.03 23.84
C VAL A 446 -1.98 10.87 24.45
N ASP A 447 -0.72 10.72 24.04
CA ASP A 447 0.21 9.78 24.65
C ASP A 447 0.81 10.37 25.94
N THR A 448 0.19 10.04 27.07
CA THR A 448 0.63 10.52 28.39
C THR A 448 1.99 9.98 28.81
N ASP A 449 2.33 8.75 28.41
CA ASP A 449 3.63 8.13 28.68
C ASP A 449 4.75 8.83 27.89
N TYR A 450 4.47 9.25 26.65
CA TYR A 450 5.42 10.03 25.87
C TYR A 450 5.67 11.41 26.49
N VAL A 451 4.61 12.10 26.96
CA VAL A 451 4.78 13.38 27.67
C VAL A 451 5.62 13.18 28.94
N GLU A 452 5.36 12.13 29.72
CA GLU A 452 6.17 11.79 30.89
C GLU A 452 7.65 11.55 30.50
N ALA A 453 7.91 10.84 29.40
CA ALA A 453 9.28 10.66 28.92
C ALA A 453 9.97 11.99 28.59
N LEU A 454 9.25 12.95 28.00
CA LEU A 454 9.79 14.29 27.74
C LEU A 454 10.07 15.07 29.05
N GLU A 455 9.29 14.84 30.11
CA GLU A 455 9.52 15.43 31.44
C GLU A 455 10.81 14.92 32.11
N TYR A 456 11.26 13.71 31.79
CA TYR A 456 12.60 13.23 32.17
C TYR A 456 13.73 13.90 31.38
N GLY A 457 13.40 14.54 30.26
CA GLY A 457 14.30 15.39 29.47
C GLY A 457 14.74 14.75 28.16
N LEU A 458 14.14 15.20 27.06
CA LEU A 458 14.66 14.97 25.71
C LEU A 458 15.70 16.06 25.39
N PRO A 459 16.98 15.74 25.11
CA PRO A 459 17.94 16.73 24.63
C PRO A 459 17.47 17.37 23.32
N PRO A 460 17.97 18.57 22.94
CA PRO A 460 17.80 19.08 21.58
C PRO A 460 18.16 17.97 20.60
N THR A 461 17.26 17.63 19.67
CA THR A 461 17.40 16.46 18.80
C THR A 461 16.97 16.87 17.40
N GLY A 462 17.63 16.35 16.37
CA GLY A 462 17.10 16.34 15.01
C GLY A 462 16.61 14.94 14.69
N GLY A 463 15.45 14.84 14.05
CA GLY A 463 14.94 13.58 13.54
C GLY A 463 14.52 13.66 12.08
N VAL A 464 14.61 12.54 11.39
CA VAL A 464 14.25 12.40 9.98
C VAL A 464 13.65 11.03 9.70
N GLY A 465 12.56 11.01 8.93
CA GLY A 465 12.03 9.82 8.28
C GLY A 465 12.25 9.88 6.77
N LEU A 466 12.73 8.78 6.16
CA LEU A 466 12.91 8.61 4.72
C LEU A 466 12.13 7.39 4.23
N GLY A 467 11.30 7.57 3.22
CA GLY A 467 10.59 6.48 2.55
C GLY A 467 11.53 5.63 1.69
N ILE A 468 11.95 4.47 2.18
CA ILE A 468 12.88 3.58 1.46
C ILE A 468 12.26 3.09 0.15
N ASP A 469 10.96 2.81 0.12
CA ASP A 469 10.29 2.36 -1.09
C ASP A 469 10.40 3.39 -2.23
N ARG A 470 10.09 4.66 -1.95
CA ARG A 470 10.24 5.77 -2.91
C ARG A 470 11.70 5.95 -3.31
N PHE A 471 12.64 5.84 -2.36
CA PHE A 471 14.07 5.93 -2.68
C PHE A 471 14.55 4.79 -3.60
N VAL A 472 14.05 3.57 -3.41
CA VAL A 472 14.31 2.44 -4.33
C VAL A 472 13.71 2.72 -5.70
N MET A 473 12.50 3.29 -5.79
CA MET A 473 11.91 3.68 -7.07
C MET A 473 12.80 4.66 -7.83
N LEU A 474 13.31 5.68 -7.14
CA LEU A 474 14.22 6.68 -7.70
C LEU A 474 15.50 6.06 -8.25
N LEU A 475 16.18 5.23 -7.45
CA LEU A 475 17.46 4.60 -7.83
C LEU A 475 17.32 3.47 -8.85
N THR A 476 16.11 2.97 -9.09
CA THR A 476 15.84 1.89 -10.05
C THR A 476 14.97 2.32 -11.23
N ASP A 477 14.71 3.62 -11.37
CA ASP A 477 13.90 4.21 -12.44
C ASP A 477 12.49 3.62 -12.58
N GLN A 478 11.76 3.49 -11.46
CA GLN A 478 10.43 2.88 -11.43
C GLN A 478 9.33 3.91 -11.17
N ARG A 479 8.25 3.87 -11.98
CA ARG A 479 7.09 4.79 -11.86
C ARG A 479 6.15 4.46 -10.71
N THR A 480 6.18 3.22 -10.21
CA THR A 480 5.24 2.78 -9.18
C THR A 480 5.90 1.94 -8.09
N ILE A 481 5.48 2.18 -6.85
CA ILE A 481 5.91 1.45 -5.66
C ILE A 481 5.69 -0.07 -5.79
N ARG A 482 4.69 -0.46 -6.58
CA ARG A 482 4.36 -1.88 -6.83
C ARG A 482 5.47 -2.62 -7.59
N GLU A 483 6.34 -1.93 -8.32
CA GLU A 483 7.50 -2.56 -8.97
C GLU A 483 8.62 -2.89 -7.98
N VAL A 484 8.78 -2.07 -6.93
CA VAL A 484 9.86 -2.21 -5.94
C VAL A 484 9.47 -3.04 -4.71
N LEU A 485 8.19 -3.41 -4.59
CA LEU A 485 7.68 -4.36 -3.62
C LEU A 485 7.56 -5.75 -4.25
N LEU A 486 8.12 -6.77 -3.58
CA LEU A 486 8.01 -8.14 -4.07
C LEU A 486 6.53 -8.60 -4.10
N PHE A 487 5.78 -8.27 -3.06
CA PHE A 487 4.37 -8.62 -2.93
C PHE A 487 3.57 -7.38 -2.52
N PRO A 488 3.26 -6.48 -3.47
CA PRO A 488 2.41 -5.33 -3.17
C PRO A 488 0.99 -5.78 -2.81
N HIS A 489 0.26 -4.95 -2.07
CA HIS A 489 -1.15 -5.23 -1.81
C HIS A 489 -1.94 -5.22 -3.12
N MET A 490 -2.90 -6.13 -3.24
CA MET A 490 -3.70 -6.34 -4.44
C MET A 490 -5.18 -6.31 -4.08
N LYS A 491 -6.01 -5.68 -4.94
CA LYS A 491 -7.47 -5.87 -4.87
C LYS A 491 -7.82 -7.34 -5.07
N ASN A 492 -8.96 -7.84 -4.57
CA ASN A 492 -9.32 -9.24 -4.83
C ASN A 492 -9.73 -9.46 -6.28
N LEU A 493 -9.46 -10.66 -6.81
CA LEU A 493 -9.98 -11.08 -8.11
C LEU A 493 -11.51 -11.19 -8.02
N GLY A 494 -12.23 -10.30 -8.73
CA GLY A 494 -13.69 -10.20 -8.71
C GLY A 494 -14.24 -8.90 -8.12
N ASP A 495 -13.40 -8.08 -7.49
CA ASP A 495 -13.80 -6.74 -7.00
C ASP A 495 -13.71 -5.66 -8.11
N SER A 496 -13.13 -5.96 -9.27
CA SER A 496 -13.08 -5.04 -10.42
C SER A 496 -14.46 -4.75 -11.05
N ASN A 497 -15.49 -5.51 -10.69
CA ASN A 497 -16.90 -5.27 -11.06
C ASN A 497 -17.83 -5.08 -9.83
N LYS A 498 -17.26 -4.84 -8.65
CA LYS A 498 -18.01 -4.48 -7.45
C LYS A 498 -17.49 -3.14 -6.95
N LYS A 499 -18.27 -2.07 -7.14
CA LYS A 499 -18.11 -0.87 -6.31
C LYS A 499 -18.03 -1.35 -4.85
N ALA A 500 -17.01 -0.86 -4.15
CA ALA A 500 -16.55 -1.31 -2.84
C ALA A 500 -17.72 -1.82 -1.98
N GLN A 501 -17.80 -3.15 -1.83
CA GLN A 501 -18.58 -3.74 -0.76
C GLN A 501 -17.88 -3.35 0.53
N THR A 502 -18.42 -2.36 1.23
CA THR A 502 -18.13 -2.10 2.64
C THR A 502 -18.39 -3.39 3.42
N LYS A 503 -17.34 -4.19 3.61
CA LYS A 503 -17.33 -5.18 4.68
C LYS A 503 -17.44 -4.39 5.97
N LYS A 504 -18.48 -4.70 6.76
CA LYS A 504 -18.73 -4.10 8.05
C LYS A 504 -17.46 -4.11 8.92
N PRO A 505 -17.21 -3.04 9.69
CA PRO A 505 -16.29 -3.09 10.83
C PRO A 505 -16.67 -4.26 11.73
N VAL A 506 -15.65 -4.94 12.26
CA VAL A 506 -15.82 -5.74 13.48
C VAL A 506 -16.38 -4.81 14.54
N GLU A 507 -17.44 -5.23 15.23
CA GLU A 507 -18.16 -4.45 16.24
C GLU A 507 -17.17 -3.74 17.18
N SER A 508 -17.09 -2.42 17.04
CA SER A 508 -16.46 -1.56 18.04
C SER A 508 -17.24 -1.67 19.34
N ALA A 509 -16.52 -1.65 20.47
CA ALA A 509 -17.13 -1.44 21.77
C ALA A 509 -18.09 -0.23 21.71
N PRO A 510 -19.21 -0.24 22.46
CA PRO A 510 -20.27 0.72 22.26
C PRO A 510 -19.74 2.15 22.45
N VAL A 511 -19.64 2.88 21.34
CA VAL A 511 -19.53 4.33 21.34
C VAL A 511 -20.72 4.81 22.17
N LYS A 512 -20.47 5.55 23.24
CA LYS A 512 -21.54 6.29 23.90
C LYS A 512 -22.03 7.31 22.89
N VAL A 513 -23.11 6.98 22.21
CA VAL A 513 -23.83 7.93 21.37
C VAL A 513 -24.45 8.95 22.32
N ASP A 514 -24.02 10.21 22.22
CA ASP A 514 -24.61 11.30 22.99
C ASP A 514 -25.88 11.75 22.29
N PHE A 515 -27.01 11.64 22.99
CA PHE A 515 -28.32 12.09 22.52
C PHE A 515 -28.78 13.38 23.22
N SER A 516 -27.87 14.09 23.88
CA SER A 516 -28.16 15.29 24.69
C SER A 516 -28.91 16.39 23.92
N ASN A 517 -28.70 16.49 22.61
CA ASN A 517 -29.33 17.48 21.72
C ASN A 517 -30.46 16.90 20.83
N VAL A 518 -30.83 15.63 21.02
CA VAL A 518 -31.87 14.96 20.23
C VAL A 518 -33.24 15.15 20.87
N LYS A 519 -34.22 15.59 20.06
CA LYS A 519 -35.64 15.60 20.43
C LYS A 519 -36.38 14.51 19.66
N ILE A 520 -37.27 13.81 20.34
CA ILE A 520 -38.15 12.78 19.75
C ILE A 520 -39.61 13.15 19.98
N GLU A 521 -40.49 12.69 19.10
CA GLU A 521 -41.93 12.89 19.28
C GLU A 521 -42.42 12.21 20.58
N PRO A 522 -43.40 12.83 21.29
CA PRO A 522 -43.99 12.22 22.47
C PRO A 522 -44.62 10.86 22.14
N ILE A 523 -44.50 9.91 23.06
CA ILE A 523 -45.20 8.63 22.95
C ILE A 523 -46.71 8.89 22.90
N PHE A 524 -47.39 8.22 21.97
CA PHE A 524 -48.85 8.26 21.88
C PHE A 524 -49.50 7.91 23.22
N THR A 525 -50.46 8.71 23.66
CA THR A 525 -51.21 8.48 24.91
C THR A 525 -52.27 7.40 24.77
N ASP A 526 -52.70 7.11 23.54
CA ASP A 526 -53.69 6.08 23.25
C ASP A 526 -53.01 4.71 23.18
N MET A 527 -53.50 3.76 23.98
CA MET A 527 -53.01 2.38 23.98
C MET A 527 -53.65 1.60 22.82
N VAL A 528 -52.84 0.93 22.01
CA VAL A 528 -53.31 0.01 20.97
C VAL A 528 -53.41 -1.40 21.57
N ASP A 529 -54.58 -2.04 21.43
CA ASP A 529 -54.74 -3.42 21.86
C ASP A 529 -54.05 -4.42 20.90
N PHE A 530 -53.71 -5.60 21.41
CA PHE A 530 -53.01 -6.63 20.63
C PHE A 530 -53.80 -7.10 19.41
N GLU A 531 -55.12 -7.15 19.49
CA GLU A 531 -55.96 -7.57 18.36
C GLU A 531 -55.90 -6.55 17.21
N THR A 532 -55.82 -5.27 17.54
CA THR A 532 -55.69 -4.17 16.58
C THR A 532 -54.28 -4.15 15.99
N PHE A 533 -53.24 -4.28 16.80
CA PHE A 533 -51.85 -4.34 16.30
C PHE A 533 -51.60 -5.56 15.41
N SER A 534 -52.06 -6.74 15.82
CA SER A 534 -51.85 -8.00 15.07
C SER A 534 -52.57 -8.05 13.72
N LYS A 535 -53.51 -7.13 13.46
CA LYS A 535 -54.14 -6.94 12.14
C LYS A 535 -53.20 -6.27 11.14
N SER A 536 -52.14 -5.58 11.56
CA SER A 536 -51.13 -5.01 10.65
C SER A 536 -50.13 -6.08 10.22
N ASP A 537 -49.90 -6.24 8.91
CA ASP A 537 -48.96 -7.22 8.36
C ASP A 537 -47.66 -6.53 7.94
N PHE A 538 -46.65 -6.62 8.80
CA PHE A 538 -45.32 -6.10 8.57
C PHE A 538 -44.44 -7.15 7.87
N ARG A 539 -43.84 -6.78 6.75
CA ARG A 539 -42.98 -7.65 5.94
C ARG A 539 -41.65 -7.00 5.61
N ALA A 540 -40.61 -7.82 5.55
CA ALA A 540 -39.39 -7.48 4.85
C ALA A 540 -39.68 -7.47 3.34
N VAL A 541 -39.42 -6.35 2.67
CA VAL A 541 -39.64 -6.17 1.23
C VAL A 541 -38.33 -5.84 0.53
N LYS A 542 -38.09 -6.41 -0.64
CA LYS A 542 -36.90 -6.06 -1.46
C LYS A 542 -37.25 -4.93 -2.40
N VAL A 543 -36.39 -3.92 -2.46
CA VAL A 543 -36.54 -2.83 -3.42
C VAL A 543 -36.00 -3.28 -4.78
N LEU A 544 -36.90 -3.50 -5.73
CA LEU A 544 -36.54 -3.91 -7.09
C LEU A 544 -36.27 -2.70 -7.99
N ALA A 545 -37.00 -1.61 -7.78
CA ALA A 545 -36.77 -0.33 -8.42
C ALA A 545 -37.21 0.81 -7.49
N CYS A 546 -36.55 1.95 -7.60
CA CYS A 546 -36.93 3.20 -6.95
C CYS A 546 -36.78 4.32 -7.97
N GLU A 547 -37.75 5.22 -8.08
CA GLU A 547 -37.73 6.35 -9.01
C GLU A 547 -38.38 7.60 -8.39
N ALA A 548 -37.84 8.77 -8.72
CA ALA A 548 -38.46 10.04 -8.33
C ALA A 548 -39.79 10.24 -9.09
N VAL A 549 -40.82 10.74 -8.41
CA VAL A 549 -42.12 10.99 -9.04
C VAL A 549 -42.07 12.33 -9.80
N GLU A 550 -42.20 12.31 -11.13
CA GLU A 550 -42.03 13.46 -12.06
C GLU A 550 -42.78 14.78 -11.71
N LYS A 551 -43.73 14.76 -10.77
CA LYS A 551 -44.51 15.93 -10.33
C LYS A 551 -44.47 16.20 -8.82
N SER A 552 -43.56 15.55 -8.10
CA SER A 552 -43.38 15.73 -6.66
C SER A 552 -41.90 15.86 -6.32
N LYS A 553 -41.54 16.90 -5.56
CA LYS A 553 -40.18 17.04 -5.02
C LYS A 553 -39.93 16.14 -3.80
N LYS A 554 -40.98 15.57 -3.20
CA LYS A 554 -40.91 14.84 -1.94
C LYS A 554 -41.09 13.33 -2.05
N LEU A 555 -41.61 12.83 -3.18
CA LEU A 555 -42.05 11.44 -3.30
C LEU A 555 -41.10 10.59 -4.13
N LEU A 556 -40.73 9.45 -3.56
CA LEU A 556 -40.12 8.32 -4.26
C LEU A 556 -41.16 7.23 -4.50
N LYS A 557 -41.09 6.59 -5.66
CA LYS A 557 -41.89 5.42 -6.04
C LYS A 557 -41.05 4.17 -5.99
N PHE A 558 -41.46 3.24 -5.12
CA PHE A 558 -40.84 1.95 -4.96
C PHE A 558 -41.62 0.89 -5.73
N THR A 559 -40.91 0.04 -6.46
CA THR A 559 -41.41 -1.27 -6.92
C THR A 559 -40.75 -2.34 -6.05
N LEU A 560 -41.56 -3.12 -5.35
CA LEU A 560 -41.13 -3.98 -4.25
C LEU A 560 -41.47 -5.46 -4.51
N ASP A 561 -40.56 -6.34 -4.08
CA ASP A 561 -40.82 -7.77 -3.85
C ASP A 561 -41.26 -7.97 -2.40
N ASP A 562 -42.52 -8.35 -2.18
CA ASP A 562 -43.07 -8.64 -0.85
C ASP A 562 -43.13 -10.15 -0.55
N GLY A 563 -42.50 -10.98 -1.39
CA GLY A 563 -42.51 -12.43 -1.31
C GLY A 563 -43.73 -13.10 -1.95
N GLN A 564 -44.82 -12.36 -2.21
CA GLN A 564 -45.98 -12.85 -2.97
C GLN A 564 -46.09 -12.19 -4.36
N ARG A 565 -45.70 -10.93 -4.46
CA ARG A 565 -45.73 -10.08 -5.65
C ARG A 565 -44.40 -9.36 -5.80
N LYS A 566 -43.98 -9.16 -7.05
CA LYS A 566 -42.74 -8.45 -7.42
C LYS A 566 -43.00 -7.07 -8.02
N ASP A 567 -44.24 -6.63 -7.98
CA ASP A 567 -44.73 -5.41 -8.61
C ASP A 567 -45.52 -4.55 -7.62
N ARG A 568 -45.36 -4.76 -6.31
CA ARG A 568 -46.03 -3.92 -5.31
C ARG A 568 -45.48 -2.51 -5.40
N VAL A 569 -46.37 -1.53 -5.55
CA VAL A 569 -45.99 -0.12 -5.60
C VAL A 569 -46.26 0.55 -4.26
N ILE A 570 -45.25 1.19 -3.68
CA ILE A 570 -45.41 2.07 -2.50
C ILE A 570 -44.79 3.43 -2.82
N LEU A 571 -45.51 4.50 -2.50
CA LEU A 571 -44.99 5.86 -2.56
C LEU A 571 -44.57 6.32 -1.16
N SER A 572 -43.36 6.84 -1.03
CA SER A 572 -42.82 7.33 0.24
C SER A 572 -42.30 8.76 0.13
N GLY A 573 -42.55 9.55 1.17
CA GLY A 573 -42.21 10.98 1.26
C GLY A 573 -40.75 11.28 1.62
N ILE A 574 -39.81 10.42 1.20
CA ILE A 574 -38.43 10.42 1.72
C ILE A 574 -37.39 10.90 0.70
N HIS A 575 -37.83 11.54 -0.38
CA HIS A 575 -36.94 11.98 -1.46
C HIS A 575 -35.92 13.04 -1.03
N GLU A 576 -36.23 13.83 0.01
CA GLU A 576 -35.29 14.82 0.57
C GLU A 576 -34.15 14.16 1.39
N TYR A 577 -34.23 12.85 1.65
CA TYR A 577 -33.30 12.11 2.53
C TYR A 577 -32.53 10.99 1.83
N TYR A 578 -32.99 10.52 0.66
CA TYR A 578 -32.40 9.40 -0.05
C TYR A 578 -32.50 9.60 -1.56
N GLU A 579 -31.42 9.24 -2.27
CA GLU A 579 -31.44 9.16 -3.73
C GLU A 579 -31.99 7.79 -4.18
N PRO A 580 -32.78 7.71 -5.27
CA PRO A 580 -33.39 6.46 -5.72
C PRO A 580 -32.40 5.29 -5.88
N GLU A 581 -31.21 5.56 -6.39
CA GLU A 581 -30.18 4.56 -6.67
C GLU A 581 -29.61 3.89 -5.41
N GLU A 582 -29.65 4.58 -4.27
CA GLU A 582 -29.13 4.09 -2.98
C GLU A 582 -30.03 2.99 -2.39
N LEU A 583 -31.31 3.02 -2.78
CA LEU A 583 -32.36 2.19 -2.22
C LEU A 583 -32.58 0.91 -3.03
N VAL A 584 -32.20 0.87 -4.31
CA VAL A 584 -32.36 -0.32 -5.16
C VAL A 584 -31.51 -1.47 -4.64
N GLY A 585 -32.12 -2.65 -4.49
CA GLY A 585 -31.49 -3.86 -3.97
C GLY A 585 -31.50 -3.98 -2.45
N LYS A 586 -31.90 -2.93 -1.72
CA LYS A 586 -32.02 -2.95 -0.25
C LYS A 586 -33.26 -3.69 0.22
N THR A 587 -33.24 -4.08 1.48
CA THR A 587 -34.36 -4.72 2.18
C THR A 587 -34.93 -3.76 3.20
N ALA A 588 -36.18 -3.34 2.99
CA ALA A 588 -36.89 -2.42 3.88
C ALA A 588 -38.02 -3.12 4.61
N ILE A 589 -38.56 -2.47 5.64
CA ILE A 589 -39.77 -2.92 6.33
C ILE A 589 -40.99 -2.14 5.83
N ALA A 590 -42.05 -2.86 5.47
CA ALA A 590 -43.31 -2.28 5.02
C ALA A 590 -44.51 -2.92 5.70
N ILE A 591 -45.58 -2.14 5.90
CA ILE A 591 -46.92 -2.67 6.13
C ILE A 591 -47.55 -2.93 4.76
N VAL A 592 -47.85 -4.20 4.48
CA VAL A 592 -48.27 -4.64 3.13
C VAL A 592 -49.77 -4.85 2.98
N ASN A 593 -50.53 -4.75 4.07
CA ASN A 593 -51.98 -4.99 4.09
C ASN A 593 -52.81 -3.72 4.37
N LEU A 594 -52.26 -2.54 4.09
CA LEU A 594 -53.04 -1.31 4.08
C LEU A 594 -53.88 -1.20 2.79
N PRO A 595 -55.11 -0.66 2.84
CA PRO A 595 -55.88 -0.34 1.64
C PRO A 595 -55.09 0.62 0.73
N PRO A 596 -55.09 0.41 -0.59
CA PRO A 596 -54.37 1.29 -1.51
C PRO A 596 -54.80 2.75 -1.38
N ARG A 597 -53.85 3.66 -1.21
CA ARG A 597 -54.10 5.11 -1.16
C ARG A 597 -53.60 5.75 -2.44
N LYS A 598 -54.48 6.46 -3.15
CA LYS A 598 -54.11 7.17 -4.37
C LYS A 598 -53.33 8.44 -4.02
N MET A 599 -52.10 8.54 -4.51
CA MET A 599 -51.20 9.68 -4.32
C MET A 599 -50.61 10.07 -5.67
N MET A 600 -50.77 11.33 -6.08
CA MET A 600 -50.29 11.83 -7.38
C MET A 600 -50.72 10.98 -8.60
N GLY A 601 -51.90 10.35 -8.52
CA GLY A 601 -52.44 9.50 -9.58
C GLY A 601 -52.02 8.02 -9.52
N ILE A 602 -51.10 7.65 -8.63
CA ILE A 602 -50.57 6.29 -8.46
C ILE A 602 -51.14 5.69 -7.18
N ASN A 603 -51.46 4.40 -7.19
CA ASN A 603 -51.91 3.69 -5.99
C ASN A 603 -50.71 3.26 -5.15
N SER A 604 -50.58 3.78 -3.94
CA SER A 604 -49.62 3.29 -2.94
C SER A 604 -50.26 2.14 -2.17
N GLU A 605 -49.75 0.93 -2.37
CA GLU A 605 -50.28 -0.32 -1.83
C GLU A 605 -49.58 -0.73 -0.53
N GLY A 606 -49.41 0.20 0.40
CA GLY A 606 -48.70 -0.04 1.65
C GLY A 606 -47.98 1.20 2.16
N MET A 607 -47.19 1.00 3.20
CA MET A 607 -46.38 2.05 3.82
C MET A 607 -45.03 1.49 4.23
N LEU A 608 -43.94 2.16 3.84
CA LEU A 608 -42.60 1.89 4.35
C LEU A 608 -42.44 2.48 5.75
N ILE A 609 -41.64 1.84 6.60
CA ILE A 609 -41.42 2.28 7.98
C ILE A 609 -40.10 3.04 8.07
N SER A 610 -40.15 4.23 8.67
CA SER A 610 -38.98 5.07 8.95
C SER A 610 -39.00 5.52 10.41
N ALA A 611 -37.83 5.74 10.99
CA ALA A 611 -37.63 6.40 12.27
C ALA A 611 -37.29 7.87 12.03
N VAL A 612 -37.85 8.77 12.83
CA VAL A 612 -37.65 10.22 12.71
C VAL A 612 -37.24 10.78 14.06
N HIS A 613 -36.31 11.72 14.07
CA HIS A 613 -35.95 12.53 15.24
C HIS A 613 -35.56 13.94 14.80
N GLU A 614 -35.45 14.88 15.75
CA GLU A 614 -34.92 16.23 15.51
C GLU A 614 -33.55 16.34 16.20
N GLU A 615 -32.53 16.77 15.46
CA GLU A 615 -31.18 17.03 15.96
C GLU A 615 -30.76 18.43 15.50
N ASP A 616 -30.30 19.27 16.44
CA ASP A 616 -29.91 20.66 16.18
C ASP A 616 -30.94 21.49 15.38
N GLY A 617 -32.23 21.24 15.62
CA GLY A 617 -33.34 21.96 14.97
C GLY A 617 -33.71 21.47 13.57
N HIS A 618 -33.14 20.36 13.10
CA HIS A 618 -33.43 19.76 11.79
C HIS A 618 -34.07 18.37 11.94
N GLU A 619 -35.05 18.06 11.09
CA GLU A 619 -35.67 16.72 11.04
C GLU A 619 -34.72 15.72 10.36
N CYS A 620 -34.42 14.63 11.04
CA CYS A 620 -33.60 13.53 10.56
C CYS A 620 -34.47 12.29 10.38
N LEU A 621 -34.55 11.76 9.16
CA LEU A 621 -35.33 10.57 8.83
C LEU A 621 -34.42 9.41 8.44
N ASN A 622 -34.71 8.23 9.02
CA ASN A 622 -34.01 6.99 8.77
C ASN A 622 -34.99 5.90 8.30
N LEU A 623 -34.91 5.48 7.04
CA LEU A 623 -35.70 4.34 6.55
C LEU A 623 -35.24 3.05 7.27
N LEU A 624 -36.19 2.27 7.82
CA LEU A 624 -35.85 1.00 8.46
C LEU A 624 -35.48 -0.04 7.40
N MET A 625 -34.17 -0.15 7.18
CA MET A 625 -33.55 -1.19 6.36
C MET A 625 -32.97 -2.28 7.25
N VAL A 626 -33.18 -3.53 6.83
CA VAL A 626 -32.71 -4.73 7.55
C VAL A 626 -31.71 -5.51 6.68
N ASP A 627 -31.08 -6.53 7.26
CA ASP A 627 -30.07 -7.32 6.56
C ASP A 627 -30.60 -7.89 5.23
N ASP A 628 -29.83 -7.69 4.15
CA ASP A 628 -30.20 -8.11 2.80
C ASP A 628 -30.28 -9.63 2.61
N LYS A 629 -29.85 -10.43 3.59
CA LYS A 629 -30.05 -11.88 3.62
C LYS A 629 -31.46 -12.29 4.06
N ILE A 630 -32.23 -11.40 4.67
CA ILE A 630 -33.62 -11.68 5.06
C ILE A 630 -34.45 -11.83 3.77
N PRO A 631 -35.16 -12.95 3.56
CA PRO A 631 -35.92 -13.17 2.33
C PRO A 631 -37.11 -12.22 2.22
N ALA A 632 -37.47 -11.86 0.98
CA ALA A 632 -38.70 -11.10 0.70
C ALA A 632 -39.92 -11.82 1.28
N GLY A 633 -40.81 -11.09 1.94
CA GLY A 633 -42.01 -11.62 2.56
C GLY A 633 -41.83 -12.24 3.95
N ALA A 634 -40.63 -12.20 4.52
CA ALA A 634 -40.41 -12.56 5.92
C ALA A 634 -41.30 -11.69 6.82
N LYS A 635 -42.05 -12.34 7.73
CA LYS A 635 -42.98 -11.68 8.65
C LYS A 635 -42.23 -11.10 9.84
N LEU A 636 -42.59 -9.88 10.23
CA LEU A 636 -42.17 -9.28 11.50
C LEU A 636 -43.27 -9.53 12.53
N TYR A 637 -42.86 -9.98 13.72
CA TYR A 637 -43.72 -10.33 14.84
C TYR A 637 -43.67 -9.28 15.94
#